data_AF-U1P6D0-F1
#
_entry.id   AF-U1P6D0-F1
#
_cell.length_a   1.000
_cell.length_b   1.000
_cell.length_c   1.000
_cell.angle_alpha   90.00
_cell.angle_beta   90.00
_cell.angle_gamma   90.00
#
_symmetry.space_group_name_H-M   'P 1'
#
loop_
_entity.id
_entity.type
_entity.pdbx_description
1 polymer ?
#
loop_
_entity_poly.entity_id
_entity_poly.type
_entity_poly.pdbx_seq_one_letter_code
_entity_poly.pdbx_strand_id
1 'polypeptide(L)'
;APSLTASGRPAFVTPWWADIAIQGHALGLLTGIVLAGWLAQRRGSDLPGPGRLFVGASLVAVGQNLWAVYWFLGNGEYVLFRAVGLGLVALLAALVAAVGVDSGTTLSARLQTIRTDGGSPDGSRRSLVAPAALLVVVLVVAVVAGSAVPTNLVSVGDDELPGEPVEIRGYEVTYTENVQNGMVSVVDVGLFGLSTDVNSSGVIVRNPDRHVWTTAVSKGRLAFAGDRRIVVGGVGWRDEVGVSRRGFDAAGGPTAYRVTLTHDGDERLAYRSEPARAAPRVAGWNVSLVATDAPAGAGSAFRLNLTRDDRNLSVPLPTGNESVSAGGVRFVREDRAVIAVVGENGTATRVRVAAEERYRRAN
;
A
#
# COMPACT_ATOMS: atom_id res chain seq x y z
N ALA A 1 31.49 26.44 10.09
CA ALA A 1 31.25 25.24 9.28
C ALA A 1 29.74 25.07 9.12
N PRO A 2 29.20 24.78 7.93
CA PRO A 2 27.79 24.46 7.79
C PRO A 2 27.49 23.16 8.56
N SER A 3 26.60 23.23 9.53
CA SER A 3 26.11 22.06 10.26
C SER A 3 24.64 21.84 9.91
N LEU A 4 24.30 20.58 9.67
CA LEU A 4 22.94 20.11 9.43
C LEU A 4 22.41 19.51 10.73
N THR A 5 21.31 20.03 11.23
CA THR A 5 20.61 19.49 12.41
C THR A 5 19.29 18.88 11.95
N ALA A 6 19.09 17.60 12.22
CA ALA A 6 17.85 16.89 11.91
C ALA A 6 17.30 16.24 13.19
N SER A 7 15.97 16.17 13.32
CA SER A 7 15.29 15.53 14.44
C SER A 7 14.37 14.42 13.91
N GLY A 8 14.35 13.27 14.57
CA GLY A 8 13.37 12.22 14.27
C GLY A 8 11.95 12.72 14.48
N ARG A 9 11.07 12.48 13.51
CA ARG A 9 9.64 12.75 13.60
C ARG A 9 8.90 11.51 13.12
N PRO A 10 7.90 11.00 13.87
CA PRO A 10 7.05 9.95 13.33
C PRO A 10 6.39 10.41 12.03
N ALA A 11 6.51 9.56 11.00
CA ALA A 11 6.02 9.78 9.65
C ALA A 11 5.54 8.43 9.11
N PHE A 12 4.57 8.47 8.20
CA PHE A 12 4.14 7.30 7.45
C PHE A 12 4.99 7.22 6.17
N VAL A 13 5.92 6.28 6.11
CA VAL A 13 6.91 6.16 5.05
C VAL A 13 6.75 4.80 4.38
N THR A 14 6.67 4.78 3.05
CA THR A 14 6.72 3.53 2.28
C THR A 14 8.14 2.96 2.36
N PRO A 15 8.33 1.63 2.47
CA PRO A 15 9.67 1.07 2.40
C PRO A 15 10.35 1.48 1.08
N TRP A 16 11.59 1.95 1.14
CA TRP A 16 12.29 2.50 -0.04
C TRP A 16 12.38 1.52 -1.22
N TRP A 17 12.38 0.22 -0.93
CA TRP A 17 12.40 -0.85 -1.94
C TRP A 17 11.04 -1.07 -2.63
N ALA A 18 9.94 -0.58 -2.04
CA ALA A 18 8.60 -0.65 -2.62
C ALA A 18 8.35 0.47 -3.67
N ASP A 19 9.12 1.57 -3.63
CA ASP A 19 9.01 2.68 -4.59
C ASP A 19 9.92 2.50 -5.83
N ILE A 20 10.58 1.35 -5.98
CA ILE A 20 11.52 1.09 -7.08
C ILE A 20 10.77 0.60 -8.32
N ALA A 21 10.93 1.32 -9.44
CA ALA A 21 10.45 0.89 -10.75
C ALA A 21 11.34 -0.22 -11.34
N ILE A 22 11.32 -1.41 -10.73
CA ILE A 22 12.14 -2.57 -11.13
C ILE A 22 11.98 -2.88 -12.62
N GLN A 23 10.77 -2.72 -13.15
CA GLN A 23 10.46 -2.93 -14.58
C GLN A 23 11.24 -1.97 -15.48
N GLY A 24 11.34 -0.68 -15.12
CA GLY A 24 12.09 0.31 -15.90
C GLY A 24 13.59 0.03 -15.89
N HIS A 25 14.14 -0.31 -14.73
CA HIS A 25 15.55 -0.69 -14.60
C HIS A 25 15.88 -1.97 -15.38
N ALA A 26 14.99 -2.97 -15.33
CA ALA A 26 15.16 -4.22 -16.07
C ALA A 26 15.18 -3.96 -17.58
N LEU A 27 14.22 -3.17 -18.09
CA LEU A 27 14.18 -2.79 -19.51
C LEU A 27 15.46 -2.06 -19.93
N GLY A 28 15.90 -1.06 -19.17
CA GLY A 28 17.13 -0.32 -19.46
C GLY A 28 18.37 -1.22 -19.50
N LEU A 29 18.50 -2.13 -18.54
CA LEU A 29 19.61 -3.09 -18.49
C LEU A 29 19.60 -4.00 -19.72
N LEU A 30 18.44 -4.55 -20.09
CA LEU A 30 18.32 -5.43 -21.25
C LEU A 30 18.64 -4.72 -22.56
N THR A 31 18.10 -3.52 -22.76
CA THR A 31 18.42 -2.70 -23.93
C THR A 31 19.92 -2.47 -23.99
N GLY A 32 20.57 -2.17 -22.85
CA GLY A 32 22.01 -2.04 -22.75
C GLY A 32 22.78 -3.31 -23.16
N ILE A 33 22.35 -4.49 -22.68
CA ILE A 33 22.97 -5.78 -23.02
C ILE A 33 22.88 -6.07 -24.52
N VAL A 34 21.69 -5.88 -25.11
CA VAL A 34 21.47 -6.12 -26.55
C VAL A 34 22.32 -5.17 -27.40
N LEU A 35 22.33 -3.88 -27.06
CA LEU A 35 23.14 -2.88 -27.77
C LEU A 35 24.63 -3.14 -27.63
N ALA A 36 25.10 -3.57 -26.46
CA ALA A 36 26.50 -3.92 -26.23
C ALA A 36 26.92 -5.13 -27.07
N GLY A 37 26.10 -6.19 -27.10
CA GLY A 37 26.35 -7.36 -27.93
C GLY A 37 26.36 -7.04 -29.43
N TRP A 38 25.39 -6.25 -29.89
CA TRP A 38 25.33 -5.77 -31.27
C TRP A 38 26.55 -4.93 -31.65
N LEU A 39 26.98 -4.03 -30.76
CA LEU A 39 28.15 -3.18 -30.99
C LEU A 39 29.44 -4.01 -31.03
N ALA A 40 29.59 -4.99 -30.14
CA ALA A 40 30.73 -5.91 -30.12
C ALA A 40 30.80 -6.71 -31.43
N GLN A 41 29.67 -7.25 -31.89
CA GLN A 41 29.58 -7.97 -33.17
C GLN A 41 29.94 -7.05 -34.35
N ARG A 42 29.38 -5.84 -34.41
CA ARG A 42 29.69 -4.88 -35.49
C ARG A 42 31.15 -4.45 -35.54
N ARG A 43 31.82 -4.42 -34.37
CA ARG A 43 33.24 -4.06 -34.26
C ARG A 43 34.18 -5.25 -34.36
N GLY A 44 33.66 -6.48 -34.49
CA GLY A 44 34.48 -7.70 -34.44
C GLY A 44 35.29 -7.81 -33.14
N SER A 45 34.79 -7.24 -32.04
CA SER A 45 35.48 -7.25 -30.75
C SER A 45 35.09 -8.48 -29.94
N ASP A 46 36.08 -9.12 -29.32
CA ASP A 46 35.83 -10.20 -28.38
C ASP A 46 35.08 -9.67 -27.15
N LEU A 47 34.07 -10.43 -26.71
CA LEU A 47 33.39 -10.13 -25.45
C LEU A 47 34.29 -10.48 -24.25
N PRO A 48 34.13 -9.78 -23.11
CA PRO A 48 34.81 -10.16 -21.88
C PRO A 48 34.53 -11.62 -21.50
N GLY A 49 35.48 -12.27 -20.83
CA GLY A 49 35.33 -13.66 -20.41
C GLY A 49 34.05 -13.90 -19.56
N PRO A 50 33.48 -15.12 -19.58
CA PRO A 50 32.16 -15.40 -19.00
C PRO A 50 32.04 -15.03 -17.51
N GLY A 51 33.09 -15.29 -16.73
CA GLY A 51 33.13 -14.90 -15.32
C GLY A 51 33.05 -13.39 -15.09
N ARG A 52 33.66 -12.58 -15.98
CA ARG A 52 33.57 -11.11 -15.91
C ARG A 52 32.18 -10.63 -16.30
N LEU A 53 31.56 -11.24 -17.30
CA LEU A 53 30.18 -10.93 -17.70
C LEU A 53 29.18 -11.29 -16.59
N PHE A 54 29.34 -12.45 -15.96
CA PHE A 54 28.53 -12.87 -14.82
C PHE A 54 28.63 -11.88 -13.65
N VAL A 55 29.86 -11.57 -13.23
CA VAL A 55 30.11 -10.65 -12.10
C VAL A 55 29.61 -9.25 -12.45
N GLY A 56 29.90 -8.75 -13.66
CA GLY A 56 29.47 -7.44 -14.12
C GLY A 56 27.95 -7.31 -14.17
N ALA A 57 27.26 -8.28 -14.78
CA ALA A 57 25.80 -8.30 -14.84
C ALA A 57 25.18 -8.38 -13.44
N SER A 58 25.74 -9.20 -12.54
CA SER A 58 25.28 -9.30 -11.15
C SER A 58 25.42 -7.97 -10.41
N LEU A 59 26.58 -7.32 -10.49
CA LEU A 59 26.83 -6.04 -9.83
C LEU A 59 25.91 -4.93 -10.34
N VAL A 60 25.70 -4.86 -11.66
CA VAL A 60 24.77 -3.88 -12.25
C VAL A 60 23.33 -4.19 -11.82
N ALA A 61 22.88 -5.43 -11.90
CA ALA A 61 21.52 -5.81 -11.51
C ALA A 61 21.24 -5.57 -10.02
N VAL A 62 22.19 -5.88 -9.14
CA VAL A 62 22.09 -5.59 -7.71
C VAL A 62 22.10 -4.08 -7.45
N GLY A 63 23.01 -3.34 -8.10
CA GLY A 63 23.11 -1.88 -7.97
C GLY A 63 21.89 -1.13 -8.48
N GLN A 64 21.18 -1.70 -9.47
CA GLN A 64 19.89 -1.20 -9.97
C GLN A 64 18.69 -1.74 -9.18
N ASN A 65 18.92 -2.41 -8.05
CA ASN A 65 17.89 -2.98 -7.17
C ASN A 65 16.94 -4.00 -7.85
N LEU A 66 17.39 -4.71 -8.89
CA LEU A 66 16.58 -5.74 -9.55
C LEU A 66 16.24 -6.94 -8.65
N TRP A 67 16.94 -7.07 -7.52
CA TRP A 67 16.67 -8.07 -6.49
C TRP A 67 15.48 -7.71 -5.59
N ALA A 68 14.98 -6.47 -5.63
CA ALA A 68 13.97 -5.95 -4.71
C ALA A 68 12.54 -6.45 -5.02
N VAL A 69 12.39 -7.72 -5.37
CA VAL A 69 11.09 -8.33 -5.72
C VAL A 69 10.19 -8.34 -4.50
N TYR A 70 9.06 -7.63 -4.58
CA TYR A 70 8.14 -7.49 -3.46
C TYR A 70 6.68 -7.74 -3.85
N TRP A 71 5.84 -7.94 -2.84
CA TRP A 71 4.39 -8.01 -2.97
C TRP A 71 3.69 -7.10 -1.96
N PHE A 72 2.52 -6.58 -2.34
CA PHE A 72 1.70 -5.71 -1.50
C PHE A 72 0.66 -6.54 -0.73
N LEU A 73 0.68 -6.47 0.59
CA LEU A 73 -0.23 -7.23 1.46
C LEU A 73 -1.48 -6.44 1.86
N GLY A 74 -1.58 -5.16 1.48
CA GLY A 74 -2.70 -4.28 1.88
C GLY A 74 -2.33 -3.31 2.98
N ASN A 75 -3.10 -2.23 3.11
CA ASN A 75 -3.04 -1.31 4.26
C ASN A 75 -1.66 -0.68 4.55
N GLY A 76 -0.76 -0.67 3.57
CA GLY A 76 0.62 -0.19 3.73
C GLY A 76 1.60 -1.27 4.21
N GLU A 77 1.22 -2.54 4.16
CA GLU A 77 2.08 -3.69 4.41
C GLU A 77 2.64 -4.26 3.10
N TYR A 78 3.90 -4.68 3.16
CA TYR A 78 4.67 -5.14 2.01
C TYR A 78 5.57 -6.30 2.44
N VAL A 79 5.78 -7.28 1.57
CA VAL A 79 6.74 -8.37 1.77
C VAL A 79 7.80 -8.34 0.68
N LEU A 80 9.07 -8.56 1.06
CA LEU A 80 10.22 -8.52 0.18
C LEU A 80 10.85 -9.91 0.06
N PHE A 81 10.83 -10.50 -1.15
CA PHE A 81 11.35 -11.82 -1.44
C PHE A 81 12.84 -11.77 -1.83
N ARG A 82 13.71 -11.47 -0.86
CA ARG A 82 15.15 -11.28 -1.11
C ARG A 82 15.81 -12.46 -1.80
N ALA A 83 15.51 -13.68 -1.37
CA ALA A 83 16.12 -14.89 -1.93
C ALA A 83 15.68 -15.12 -3.39
N VAL A 84 14.39 -14.92 -3.68
CA VAL A 84 13.83 -15.04 -5.04
C VAL A 84 14.46 -13.99 -5.95
N GLY A 85 14.49 -12.73 -5.52
CA GLY A 85 15.07 -11.64 -6.29
C GLY A 85 16.57 -11.84 -6.58
N LEU A 86 17.36 -12.28 -5.59
CA LEU A 86 18.76 -12.61 -5.80
C LEU A 86 18.94 -13.82 -6.73
N GLY A 87 18.07 -14.83 -6.65
CA GLY A 87 18.04 -15.95 -7.58
C GLY A 87 17.80 -15.53 -9.02
N LEU A 88 16.84 -14.62 -9.24
CA LEU A 88 16.57 -14.05 -10.57
C LEU A 88 17.76 -13.25 -11.11
N VAL A 89 18.44 -12.48 -10.26
CA VAL A 89 19.67 -11.77 -10.64
C VAL A 89 20.77 -12.75 -11.05
N ALA A 90 20.99 -13.81 -10.27
CA ALA A 90 21.98 -14.83 -10.59
C ALA A 90 21.66 -15.55 -11.92
N LEU A 91 20.38 -15.86 -12.16
CA LEU A 91 19.92 -16.44 -13.42
C LEU A 91 20.16 -15.50 -14.62
N LEU A 92 19.82 -14.22 -14.49
CA LEU A 92 20.07 -13.21 -15.53
C LEU A 92 21.57 -13.11 -15.82
N ALA A 93 22.41 -13.03 -14.79
CA ALA A 93 23.86 -12.95 -14.95
C ALA A 93 24.44 -14.21 -15.61
N ALA A 94 23.94 -15.40 -15.27
CA ALA A 94 24.33 -16.65 -15.90
C ALA A 94 23.96 -16.68 -17.39
N LEU A 95 22.78 -16.18 -17.75
CA LEU A 95 22.33 -16.04 -19.13
C LEU A 95 23.22 -15.08 -19.93
N VAL A 96 23.56 -13.91 -19.38
CA VAL A 96 24.47 -12.94 -20.01
C VAL A 96 25.87 -13.56 -20.21
N ALA A 97 26.38 -14.27 -19.22
CA ALA A 97 27.67 -14.96 -19.32
C ALA A 97 27.66 -16.06 -20.39
N ALA A 98 26.58 -16.83 -20.50
CA ALA A 98 26.42 -17.88 -21.50
C ALA A 98 26.47 -17.33 -22.94
N VAL A 99 25.88 -16.17 -23.20
CA VAL A 99 25.96 -15.49 -24.50
C VAL A 99 27.42 -15.11 -24.84
N GLY A 100 28.21 -14.71 -23.85
CA GLY A 100 29.62 -14.36 -24.05
C GLY A 100 30.53 -15.53 -24.41
N VAL A 101 30.18 -16.76 -24.00
CA VAL A 101 30.96 -17.98 -24.30
C VAL A 101 30.93 -18.31 -25.80
N ASP A 102 29.88 -17.93 -26.52
CA ASP A 102 29.60 -18.42 -27.89
C ASP A 102 30.17 -17.53 -29.02
N SER A 103 30.90 -16.46 -28.69
CA SER A 103 31.39 -15.46 -29.67
C SER A 103 32.71 -15.84 -30.40
N GLY A 104 33.27 -17.03 -30.15
CA GLY A 104 34.65 -17.38 -30.55
C GLY A 104 34.86 -18.24 -31.81
N THR A 105 33.93 -18.36 -32.78
CA THR A 105 34.21 -19.14 -34.02
C THR A 105 33.74 -18.50 -35.33
N THR A 106 34.67 -18.43 -36.30
CA THR A 106 34.58 -17.75 -37.61
C THR A 106 33.60 -18.39 -38.61
N LEU A 107 32.87 -17.55 -39.33
CA LEU A 107 31.66 -17.85 -40.12
C LEU A 107 31.90 -18.41 -41.54
N SER A 108 33.11 -18.29 -42.10
CA SER A 108 33.42 -18.70 -43.49
C SER A 108 33.41 -20.21 -43.72
N ALA A 109 33.65 -21.02 -42.68
CA ALA A 109 33.73 -22.49 -42.78
C ALA A 109 32.37 -23.20 -42.90
N ARG A 110 31.25 -22.48 -42.73
CA ARG A 110 29.90 -23.10 -42.60
C ARG A 110 29.00 -22.97 -43.82
N LEU A 111 29.31 -22.05 -44.73
CA LEU A 111 28.49 -21.86 -45.93
C LEU A 111 28.87 -22.81 -47.07
N GLN A 112 30.03 -23.47 -47.00
CA GLN A 112 30.42 -24.49 -47.97
C GLN A 112 29.86 -25.89 -47.68
N THR A 113 29.37 -26.15 -46.46
CA THR A 113 29.01 -27.52 -46.02
C THR A 113 27.53 -27.89 -46.13
N ILE A 114 26.67 -27.00 -46.62
CA ILE A 114 25.25 -27.33 -46.94
C ILE A 114 25.10 -27.81 -48.40
N ARG A 115 26.17 -27.76 -49.22
CA ARG A 115 26.07 -28.06 -50.66
C ARG A 115 26.76 -29.32 -51.14
N THR A 116 27.51 -30.05 -50.32
CA THR A 116 28.22 -31.25 -50.78
C THR A 116 28.38 -32.28 -49.66
N ASP A 117 27.75 -33.44 -49.85
CA ASP A 117 28.19 -34.69 -49.25
C ASP A 117 29.62 -35.01 -49.69
N GLY A 118 30.44 -35.45 -48.72
CA GLY A 118 31.72 -36.09 -48.96
C GLY A 118 32.89 -35.51 -48.16
N GLY A 119 33.12 -36.03 -46.95
CA GLY A 119 34.41 -35.94 -46.24
C GLY A 119 34.35 -35.48 -44.78
N SER A 120 34.68 -36.39 -43.86
CA SER A 120 34.93 -36.19 -42.41
C SER A 120 36.05 -35.17 -42.10
N PRO A 121 36.37 -34.87 -40.82
CA PRO A 121 35.53 -34.46 -39.67
C PRO A 121 36.16 -33.24 -38.94
N ASP A 122 35.49 -32.09 -38.80
CA ASP A 122 35.78 -31.20 -37.64
C ASP A 122 34.70 -30.13 -37.41
N GLY A 123 34.64 -29.68 -36.16
CA GLY A 123 33.56 -28.98 -35.51
C GLY A 123 33.14 -27.64 -36.13
N SER A 124 31.83 -27.47 -36.21
CA SER A 124 31.25 -26.12 -36.30
C SER A 124 29.85 -26.10 -35.67
N ARG A 125 29.82 -25.60 -34.42
CA ARG A 125 28.66 -25.22 -33.56
C ARG A 125 27.84 -24.01 -34.04
N ARG A 126 26.61 -24.24 -34.50
CA ARG A 126 25.71 -23.20 -35.07
C ARG A 126 25.62 -21.96 -34.17
N SER A 127 25.65 -20.76 -34.75
CA SER A 127 25.51 -19.48 -34.04
C SER A 127 24.17 -19.43 -33.31
N LEU A 128 24.22 -19.54 -31.98
CA LEU A 128 23.06 -19.56 -31.09
C LEU A 128 22.84 -18.20 -30.40
N VAL A 129 23.63 -17.18 -30.73
CA VAL A 129 23.58 -15.85 -30.08
C VAL A 129 22.23 -15.15 -30.27
N ALA A 130 21.64 -15.21 -31.48
CA ALA A 130 20.34 -14.61 -31.76
C ALA A 130 19.17 -15.32 -31.03
N PRO A 131 19.04 -16.66 -31.05
CA PRO A 131 18.01 -17.34 -30.28
C PRO A 131 18.25 -17.29 -28.77
N ALA A 132 19.50 -17.26 -28.28
CA ALA A 132 19.79 -17.11 -26.86
C ALA A 132 19.47 -15.69 -26.34
N ALA A 133 19.85 -14.64 -27.08
CA ALA A 133 19.46 -13.27 -26.74
C ALA A 133 17.93 -13.09 -26.78
N LEU A 134 17.25 -13.69 -27.78
CA LEU A 134 15.80 -13.74 -27.85
C LEU A 134 15.20 -14.52 -26.67
N LEU A 135 15.80 -15.64 -26.26
CA LEU A 135 15.37 -16.41 -25.09
C LEU A 135 15.51 -15.59 -23.82
N VAL A 136 16.62 -14.87 -23.62
CA VAL A 136 16.80 -13.96 -22.47
C VAL A 136 15.76 -12.85 -22.48
N VAL A 137 15.53 -12.22 -23.63
CA VAL A 137 14.51 -11.19 -23.79
C VAL A 137 13.12 -11.77 -23.52
N VAL A 138 12.78 -12.95 -24.03
CA VAL A 138 11.49 -13.63 -23.80
C VAL A 138 11.34 -14.04 -22.34
N LEU A 139 12.37 -14.58 -21.71
CA LEU A 139 12.33 -14.99 -20.30
C LEU A 139 12.17 -13.78 -19.39
N VAL A 140 12.82 -12.67 -19.71
CA VAL A 140 12.70 -11.43 -18.94
C VAL A 140 11.39 -10.71 -19.23
N VAL A 141 10.91 -10.70 -20.47
CA VAL A 141 9.53 -10.27 -20.79
C VAL A 141 8.54 -11.15 -20.04
N ALA A 142 8.77 -12.45 -19.90
CA ALA A 142 7.90 -13.34 -19.14
C ALA A 142 7.98 -13.08 -17.61
N VAL A 143 9.14 -12.70 -17.06
CA VAL A 143 9.26 -12.32 -15.64
C VAL A 143 8.67 -10.93 -15.38
N VAL A 144 8.92 -9.97 -16.25
CA VAL A 144 8.40 -8.59 -16.18
C VAL A 144 6.90 -8.58 -16.43
N ALA A 145 6.43 -9.23 -17.50
CA ALA A 145 5.01 -9.40 -17.77
C ALA A 145 4.36 -10.32 -16.74
N GLY A 146 5.03 -11.38 -16.26
CA GLY A 146 4.50 -12.26 -15.21
C GLY A 146 4.22 -11.53 -13.90
N SER A 147 4.98 -10.48 -13.58
CA SER A 147 4.68 -9.58 -12.45
C SER A 147 3.51 -8.61 -12.71
N ALA A 148 3.10 -8.44 -13.97
CA ALA A 148 2.06 -7.51 -14.43
C ALA A 148 0.80 -8.20 -15.00
N VAL A 149 0.83 -9.51 -15.23
CA VAL A 149 -0.27 -10.30 -15.84
C VAL A 149 -1.39 -10.57 -14.84
N PRO A 150 -1.16 -10.88 -13.54
CA PRO A 150 -2.28 -11.03 -12.61
C PRO A 150 -3.00 -9.70 -12.35
N THR A 151 -2.33 -8.55 -12.56
CA THR A 151 -2.87 -7.22 -12.25
C THR A 151 -3.53 -6.51 -13.45
N ASN A 152 -3.60 -7.13 -14.63
CA ASN A 152 -4.24 -6.55 -15.81
C ASN A 152 -5.57 -7.22 -16.22
N LEU A 153 -5.95 -8.34 -15.60
CA LEU A 153 -7.34 -8.82 -15.60
C LEU A 153 -8.00 -8.39 -14.31
N VAL A 154 -8.34 -7.11 -14.24
CA VAL A 154 -9.01 -6.49 -13.11
C VAL A 154 -10.45 -6.25 -13.51
N SER A 155 -11.38 -7.03 -12.97
CA SER A 155 -12.77 -6.62 -12.92
C SER A 155 -12.98 -5.88 -11.60
N VAL A 156 -13.40 -4.62 -11.67
CA VAL A 156 -13.92 -3.92 -10.49
C VAL A 156 -15.26 -4.58 -10.18
N GLY A 157 -15.37 -5.29 -9.05
CA GLY A 157 -16.63 -5.90 -8.64
C GLY A 157 -17.73 -4.84 -8.52
N ASP A 158 -18.94 -5.12 -9.01
CA ASP A 158 -20.10 -4.20 -9.00
C ASP A 158 -20.73 -4.03 -7.61
N ASP A 159 -20.17 -4.67 -6.58
CA ASP A 159 -20.69 -4.62 -5.23
C ASP A 159 -20.78 -3.17 -4.71
N GLU A 160 -21.92 -2.85 -4.10
CA GLU A 160 -22.20 -1.52 -3.57
C GLU A 160 -21.25 -1.25 -2.39
N LEU A 161 -20.53 -0.12 -2.45
CA LEU A 161 -19.62 0.25 -1.36
C LEU A 161 -20.45 0.62 -0.13
N PRO A 162 -20.08 0.16 1.08
CA PRO A 162 -20.84 0.48 2.28
C PRO A 162 -20.81 1.99 2.56
N GLY A 163 -21.96 2.53 2.96
CA GLY A 163 -22.17 3.96 3.22
C GLY A 163 -22.68 4.73 1.99
N GLU A 164 -22.82 6.04 2.12
CA GLU A 164 -23.16 6.93 1.00
C GLU A 164 -21.86 7.54 0.43
N PRO A 165 -21.39 7.11 -0.75
CA PRO A 165 -20.18 7.65 -1.36
C PRO A 165 -20.38 9.10 -1.84
N VAL A 166 -19.29 9.85 -1.90
CA VAL A 166 -19.25 11.11 -2.66
C VAL A 166 -18.96 10.76 -4.12
N GLU A 167 -19.88 11.11 -5.00
CA GLU A 167 -19.76 10.86 -6.44
C GLU A 167 -19.34 12.12 -7.21
N ILE A 168 -18.25 12.02 -7.96
CA ILE A 168 -17.73 13.10 -8.81
C ILE A 168 -17.45 12.54 -10.19
N ARG A 169 -18.34 12.80 -11.15
CA ARG A 169 -18.16 12.39 -12.56
C ARG A 169 -17.84 10.89 -12.72
N GLY A 170 -18.54 10.05 -11.95
CA GLY A 170 -18.37 8.59 -11.91
C GLY A 170 -17.23 8.10 -11.00
N TYR A 171 -16.49 9.00 -10.32
CA TYR A 171 -15.61 8.61 -9.22
C TYR A 171 -16.39 8.56 -7.91
N GLU A 172 -16.44 7.39 -7.29
CA GLU A 172 -16.98 7.18 -5.95
C GLU A 172 -15.85 7.28 -4.92
N VAL A 173 -16.03 8.13 -3.91
CA VAL A 173 -15.11 8.25 -2.77
C VAL A 173 -15.85 7.88 -1.50
N THR A 174 -15.41 6.82 -0.82
CA THR A 174 -15.99 6.39 0.46
C THR A 174 -14.95 5.82 1.42
N TYR A 175 -15.28 5.70 2.70
CA TYR A 175 -14.44 5.06 3.70
C TYR A 175 -14.97 3.67 4.03
N THR A 176 -14.11 2.66 3.93
CA THR A 176 -14.47 1.27 4.22
C THR A 176 -13.45 0.61 5.13
N GLU A 177 -13.87 -0.43 5.85
CA GLU A 177 -12.99 -1.27 6.65
C GLU A 177 -13.16 -2.74 6.28
N ASN A 178 -12.03 -3.43 6.14
CA ASN A 178 -11.97 -4.86 5.81
C ASN A 178 -12.72 -5.25 4.52
N VAL A 179 -12.73 -4.37 3.52
CA VAL A 179 -13.32 -4.68 2.21
C VAL A 179 -12.26 -5.30 1.32
N GLN A 180 -12.59 -6.42 0.68
CA GLN A 180 -11.70 -7.07 -0.28
C GLN A 180 -11.34 -6.07 -1.37
N ASN A 181 -10.06 -5.99 -1.72
CA ASN A 181 -9.61 -5.09 -2.77
C ASN A 181 -10.37 -5.42 -4.07
N GLY A 182 -11.22 -4.48 -4.52
CA GLY A 182 -12.08 -4.65 -5.68
C GLY A 182 -11.33 -4.85 -6.99
N MET A 183 -9.99 -4.76 -7.00
CA MET A 183 -9.20 -5.31 -8.08
C MET A 183 -9.13 -6.84 -7.97
N VAL A 184 -10.20 -7.53 -8.37
CA VAL A 184 -10.23 -8.99 -8.42
C VAL A 184 -9.22 -9.44 -9.48
N SER A 185 -8.11 -10.05 -9.06
CA SER A 185 -7.28 -10.85 -9.96
C SER A 185 -8.10 -12.09 -10.32
N VAL A 186 -8.48 -12.23 -11.59
CA VAL A 186 -9.24 -13.40 -12.12
C VAL A 186 -8.51 -14.74 -11.91
N VAL A 187 -7.26 -14.69 -11.42
CA VAL A 187 -6.50 -15.87 -11.01
C VAL A 187 -6.09 -15.72 -9.54
N ASP A 188 -6.63 -16.61 -8.70
CA ASP A 188 -6.17 -16.84 -7.33
C ASP A 188 -4.80 -17.54 -7.40
N VAL A 189 -3.75 -16.76 -7.65
CA VAL A 189 -2.38 -17.28 -7.68
C VAL A 189 -1.79 -17.11 -6.29
N GLY A 190 -1.98 -18.13 -5.44
CA GLY A 190 -1.22 -18.27 -4.21
C GLY A 190 0.27 -18.48 -4.50
N LEU A 191 1.01 -17.42 -4.83
CA LEU A 191 2.46 -17.47 -4.90
C LEU A 191 3.00 -17.55 -3.47
N PHE A 192 3.61 -18.69 -3.13
CA PHE A 192 4.25 -18.93 -1.84
C PHE A 192 3.31 -18.88 -0.61
N GLY A 193 2.01 -19.18 -0.78
CA GLY A 193 1.04 -19.24 0.31
C GLY A 193 0.47 -17.90 0.77
N LEU A 194 0.64 -16.84 -0.04
CA LEU A 194 0.07 -15.51 0.18
C LEU A 194 -1.15 -15.34 -0.74
N SER A 195 -2.31 -15.01 -0.16
CA SER A 195 -3.52 -14.77 -0.94
C SER A 195 -3.47 -13.41 -1.64
N THR A 196 -4.15 -13.33 -2.79
CA THR A 196 -4.46 -12.05 -3.46
C THR A 196 -5.66 -11.33 -2.83
N ASP A 197 -6.35 -11.97 -1.87
CA ASP A 197 -7.44 -11.43 -1.06
C ASP A 197 -6.92 -10.44 -0.02
N VAL A 198 -6.52 -9.28 -0.52
CA VAL A 198 -6.01 -8.20 0.31
C VAL A 198 -7.18 -7.35 0.78
N ASN A 199 -7.59 -7.54 2.04
CA ASN A 199 -8.58 -6.67 2.66
C ASN A 199 -7.98 -5.27 2.88
N SER A 200 -8.63 -4.26 2.31
CA SER A 200 -8.26 -2.87 2.42
C SER A 200 -9.17 -2.14 3.40
N SER A 201 -8.58 -1.28 4.22
CA SER A 201 -9.26 -0.40 5.17
C SER A 201 -8.75 1.02 4.98
N GLY A 202 -9.64 1.95 4.70
CA GLY A 202 -9.31 3.34 4.44
C GLY A 202 -10.28 4.01 3.49
N VAL A 203 -9.85 5.12 2.92
CA VAL A 203 -10.61 5.83 1.91
C VAL A 203 -10.33 5.22 0.55
N ILE A 204 -11.38 4.69 -0.05
CA ILE A 204 -11.39 4.07 -1.37
C ILE A 204 -11.83 5.12 -2.39
N VAL A 205 -11.14 5.14 -3.53
CA VAL A 205 -11.57 5.84 -4.74
C VAL A 205 -11.81 4.78 -5.80
N ARG A 206 -13.03 4.75 -6.34
CA ARG A 206 -13.48 3.80 -7.34
C ARG A 206 -14.06 4.54 -8.55
N ASN A 207 -13.84 4.00 -9.74
CA ASN A 207 -14.61 4.34 -10.94
C ASN A 207 -14.73 3.07 -11.80
N PRO A 208 -15.91 2.42 -11.83
CA PRO A 208 -16.11 1.18 -12.58
C PRO A 208 -15.83 1.34 -14.08
N ASP A 209 -16.38 2.39 -14.71
CA ASP A 209 -16.24 2.67 -16.14
C ASP A 209 -14.77 2.82 -16.57
N ARG A 210 -13.95 3.40 -15.68
CA ARG A 210 -12.53 3.68 -15.93
C ARG A 210 -11.60 2.62 -15.32
N HIS A 211 -12.14 1.53 -14.79
CA HIS A 211 -11.37 0.44 -14.17
C HIS A 211 -10.41 0.94 -13.08
N VAL A 212 -10.86 1.94 -12.30
CA VAL A 212 -10.07 2.49 -11.19
C VAL A 212 -10.59 1.93 -9.89
N TRP A 213 -9.69 1.36 -9.09
CA TRP A 213 -9.90 1.07 -7.68
C TRP A 213 -8.60 1.30 -6.92
N THR A 214 -8.63 2.17 -5.91
CA THR A 214 -7.44 2.41 -5.09
C THR A 214 -7.79 2.82 -3.67
N THR A 215 -6.95 2.43 -2.71
CA THR A 215 -6.98 2.98 -1.35
C THR A 215 -6.17 4.28 -1.32
N ALA A 216 -6.83 5.41 -1.55
CA ALA A 216 -6.18 6.72 -1.59
C ALA A 216 -5.54 7.11 -0.24
N VAL A 217 -6.20 6.74 0.87
CA VAL A 217 -5.71 6.99 2.23
C VAL A 217 -5.98 5.76 3.10
N SER A 218 -4.95 5.08 3.59
CA SER A 218 -5.15 3.94 4.51
C SER A 218 -5.72 4.39 5.86
N LYS A 219 -6.45 3.50 6.54
CA LYS A 219 -6.98 3.70 7.91
C LYS A 219 -5.91 4.19 8.87
N GLY A 220 -4.72 3.58 8.85
CA GLY A 220 -3.60 3.99 9.71
C GLY A 220 -3.07 5.38 9.38
N ARG A 221 -2.97 5.74 8.10
CA ARG A 221 -2.56 7.08 7.67
C ARG A 221 -3.59 8.15 8.09
N LEU A 222 -4.88 7.83 7.99
CA LEU A 222 -5.96 8.72 8.44
C LEU A 222 -6.00 8.83 9.97
N ALA A 223 -5.82 7.73 10.70
CA ALA A 223 -5.71 7.72 12.17
C ALA A 223 -4.52 8.54 12.68
N PHE A 224 -3.40 8.53 11.95
CA PHE A 224 -2.25 9.36 12.30
C PHE A 224 -2.49 10.85 12.05
N ALA A 225 -3.14 11.19 10.96
CA ALA A 225 -3.17 12.57 10.47
C ALA A 225 -4.45 13.35 10.77
N GLY A 226 -5.55 12.66 11.08
CA GLY A 226 -6.87 13.24 11.32
C GLY A 226 -7.56 13.67 10.04
N ASP A 227 -6.93 14.55 9.27
CA ASP A 227 -7.51 15.14 8.07
C ASP A 227 -6.63 14.87 6.83
N ARG A 228 -7.26 14.56 5.70
CA ARG A 228 -6.62 14.39 4.39
C ARG A 228 -7.50 14.95 3.29
N ARG A 229 -6.89 15.27 2.15
CA ARG A 229 -7.60 15.66 0.95
C ARG A 229 -7.22 14.72 -0.19
N ILE A 230 -8.22 14.33 -0.94
CA ILE A 230 -8.10 13.35 -2.01
C ILE A 230 -8.45 14.08 -3.30
N VAL A 231 -7.51 14.09 -4.22
CA VAL A 231 -7.72 14.68 -5.54
C VAL A 231 -8.18 13.59 -6.48
N VAL A 232 -9.37 13.77 -7.06
CA VAL A 232 -9.88 12.96 -8.16
C VAL A 232 -9.84 13.79 -9.44
N GLY A 233 -9.67 13.16 -10.60
CA GLY A 233 -9.54 13.93 -11.83
C GLY A 233 -9.28 13.09 -13.06
N GLY A 234 -9.26 13.78 -14.19
CA GLY A 234 -8.94 13.24 -15.50
C GLY A 234 -8.28 14.30 -16.37
N VAL A 235 -8.13 14.03 -17.65
CA VAL A 235 -7.54 15.00 -18.58
C VAL A 235 -8.35 16.29 -18.58
N GLY A 236 -7.72 17.41 -18.19
CA GLY A 236 -8.31 18.75 -18.20
C GLY A 236 -9.16 19.12 -16.98
N TRP A 237 -9.29 18.27 -15.95
CA TRP A 237 -10.05 18.61 -14.74
C TRP A 237 -9.54 17.90 -13.49
N ARG A 238 -9.81 18.51 -12.33
CA ARG A 238 -9.52 17.96 -11.01
C ARG A 238 -10.58 18.44 -10.03
N ASP A 239 -10.86 17.63 -9.03
CA ASP A 239 -11.76 17.94 -7.92
C ASP A 239 -11.18 17.37 -6.62
N GLU A 240 -11.62 17.88 -5.48
CA GLU A 240 -11.03 17.58 -4.17
C GLU A 240 -12.09 17.15 -3.16
N VAL A 241 -11.90 15.97 -2.57
CA VAL A 241 -12.71 15.47 -1.46
C VAL A 241 -11.89 15.54 -0.17
N GLY A 242 -12.38 16.32 0.79
CA GLY A 242 -11.86 16.33 2.14
C GLY A 242 -12.29 15.10 2.91
N VAL A 243 -11.41 14.56 3.75
CA VAL A 243 -11.70 13.45 4.65
C VAL A 243 -11.21 13.80 6.04
N SER A 244 -12.10 13.68 7.02
CA SER A 244 -11.80 13.96 8.43
C SER A 244 -12.16 12.75 9.28
N ARG A 245 -11.21 12.35 10.13
CA ARG A 245 -11.42 11.38 11.21
C ARG A 245 -11.41 12.13 12.52
N ARG A 246 -12.43 11.84 13.34
CA ARG A 246 -12.53 12.31 14.73
C ARG A 246 -12.79 11.11 15.61
N GLY A 247 -12.16 11.05 16.77
CA GLY A 247 -12.28 9.91 17.66
C GLY A 247 -11.79 10.14 19.07
N PHE A 248 -12.12 9.18 19.93
CA PHE A 248 -11.77 9.14 21.35
C PHE A 248 -11.27 7.75 21.71
N ASP A 249 -10.08 7.69 22.31
CA ASP A 249 -9.51 6.51 22.92
C ASP A 249 -10.21 6.23 24.24
N ALA A 250 -10.86 5.07 24.37
CA ALA A 250 -11.41 4.63 25.64
C ALA A 250 -10.27 4.24 26.59
N ALA A 251 -10.37 4.59 27.87
CA ALA A 251 -9.31 4.31 28.83
C ALA A 251 -9.10 2.79 28.98
N GLY A 252 -7.93 2.29 28.56
CA GLY A 252 -7.62 0.86 28.56
C GLY A 252 -8.48 0.03 27.59
N GLY A 253 -9.14 0.65 26.62
CA GLY A 253 -10.00 0.02 25.63
C GLY A 253 -9.68 0.45 24.20
N PRO A 254 -10.54 0.09 23.22
CA PRO A 254 -10.38 0.49 21.84
C PRO A 254 -10.73 1.98 21.62
N THR A 255 -10.63 2.43 20.37
CA THR A 255 -10.96 3.81 19.98
C THR A 255 -12.34 3.84 19.33
N ALA A 256 -13.21 4.76 19.77
CA ALA A 256 -14.45 5.09 19.06
C ALA A 256 -14.19 6.28 18.13
N TYR A 257 -14.54 6.17 16.85
CA TYR A 257 -14.32 7.24 15.87
C TYR A 257 -15.39 7.27 14.81
N ARG A 258 -15.45 8.39 14.10
CA ARG A 258 -16.21 8.57 12.87
C ARG A 258 -15.31 9.14 11.78
N VAL A 259 -15.68 8.87 10.54
CA VAL A 259 -15.07 9.45 9.34
C VAL A 259 -16.13 10.23 8.59
N THR A 260 -15.81 11.47 8.25
CA THR A 260 -16.65 12.34 7.42
C THR A 260 -15.94 12.66 6.11
N LEU A 261 -16.73 12.82 5.06
CA LEU A 261 -16.30 13.27 3.74
C LEU A 261 -16.86 14.67 3.52
N THR A 262 -16.07 15.55 2.92
CA THR A 262 -16.48 16.91 2.59
C THR A 262 -16.21 17.19 1.14
N HIS A 263 -17.23 17.62 0.41
CA HIS A 263 -17.13 18.02 -1.00
C HIS A 263 -18.05 19.21 -1.23
N ASP A 264 -17.54 20.25 -1.92
CA ASP A 264 -18.26 21.52 -2.16
C ASP A 264 -18.90 22.19 -0.92
N GLY A 265 -18.30 21.96 0.27
CA GLY A 265 -18.79 22.50 1.54
C GLY A 265 -19.84 21.63 2.23
N ASP A 266 -20.36 20.60 1.57
CA ASP A 266 -21.25 19.60 2.17
C ASP A 266 -20.43 18.55 2.92
N GLU A 267 -20.69 18.39 4.22
CA GLU A 267 -20.12 17.30 5.01
C GLU A 267 -21.12 16.14 5.12
N ARG A 268 -20.65 14.92 4.86
CA ARG A 268 -21.42 13.67 4.99
C ARG A 268 -20.68 12.67 5.87
N LEU A 269 -21.43 11.86 6.62
CA LEU A 269 -20.86 10.79 7.44
C LEU A 269 -20.57 9.57 6.55
N ALA A 270 -19.31 9.18 6.44
CA ALA A 270 -18.94 7.97 5.71
C ALA A 270 -18.91 6.72 6.60
N TYR A 271 -18.48 6.85 7.86
CA TYR A 271 -18.29 5.69 8.71
C TYR A 271 -18.38 6.01 10.21
N ARG A 272 -18.85 5.02 10.98
CA ARG A 272 -18.81 4.99 12.45
C ARG A 272 -18.20 3.69 12.91
N SER A 273 -17.24 3.76 13.82
CA SER A 273 -16.71 2.58 14.47
C SER A 273 -17.75 1.93 15.40
N GLU A 274 -17.45 0.70 15.80
CA GLU A 274 -18.16 0.07 16.91
C GLU A 274 -18.01 0.87 18.23
N PRO A 275 -18.92 0.69 19.20
CA PRO A 275 -18.81 1.27 20.53
C PRO A 275 -17.51 0.90 21.25
N ALA A 276 -16.78 1.89 21.75
CA ALA A 276 -15.54 1.67 22.49
C ALA A 276 -15.76 1.68 24.00
N ARG A 277 -15.65 0.52 24.64
CA ARG A 277 -15.80 0.40 26.10
C ARG A 277 -14.50 0.74 26.83
N ALA A 278 -14.59 1.60 27.83
CA ALA A 278 -13.50 1.85 28.77
C ALA A 278 -13.33 0.63 29.70
N ALA A 279 -12.08 0.25 29.96
CA ALA A 279 -11.76 -0.82 30.92
C ALA A 279 -12.25 -0.53 32.35
N PRO A 280 -12.10 0.68 32.92
CA PRO A 280 -12.57 0.94 34.26
C PRO A 280 -14.11 0.99 34.33
N ARG A 281 -14.65 0.42 35.40
CA ARG A 281 -16.06 0.61 35.80
C ARG A 281 -16.17 1.77 36.78
N VAL A 282 -17.15 2.64 36.58
CA VAL A 282 -17.32 3.85 37.38
C VAL A 282 -18.63 3.79 38.16
N ALA A 283 -18.54 3.77 39.50
CA ALA A 283 -19.66 3.56 40.41
C ALA A 283 -20.47 2.28 40.17
N GLY A 284 -19.96 1.32 39.37
CA GLY A 284 -20.68 0.13 38.91
C GLY A 284 -21.18 0.19 37.46
N TRP A 285 -21.06 1.33 36.76
CA TRP A 285 -21.38 1.45 35.33
C TRP A 285 -20.20 1.03 34.45
N ASN A 286 -20.49 0.30 33.38
CA ASN A 286 -19.62 0.25 32.21
C ASN A 286 -19.84 1.51 31.39
N VAL A 287 -18.76 2.17 30.97
CA VAL A 287 -18.83 3.39 30.15
C VAL A 287 -18.30 3.08 28.77
N SER A 288 -19.12 3.27 27.75
CA SER A 288 -18.75 3.12 26.33
C SER A 288 -18.92 4.42 25.57
N LEU A 289 -17.96 4.74 24.69
CA LEU A 289 -18.07 5.82 23.73
C LEU A 289 -18.74 5.31 22.45
N VAL A 290 -19.66 6.10 21.92
CA VAL A 290 -20.39 5.76 20.70
C VAL A 290 -20.36 6.96 19.76
N ALA A 291 -19.89 6.75 18.53
CA ALA A 291 -19.97 7.76 17.48
C ALA A 291 -21.43 7.89 16.98
N THR A 292 -21.87 9.11 16.70
CA THR A 292 -23.22 9.38 16.18
C THR A 292 -23.19 9.78 14.71
N ASP A 293 -24.36 9.70 14.08
CA ASP A 293 -24.67 10.22 12.74
C ASP A 293 -25.09 11.70 12.75
N ALA A 294 -25.00 12.35 13.91
CA ALA A 294 -25.29 13.75 14.07
C ALA A 294 -24.48 14.61 13.05
N PRO A 295 -25.14 15.51 12.30
CA PRO A 295 -24.45 16.41 11.37
C PRO A 295 -23.50 17.36 12.10
N ALA A 296 -22.53 17.93 11.38
CA ALA A 296 -21.71 19.00 11.94
C ALA A 296 -22.58 20.16 12.46
N GLY A 297 -22.29 20.62 13.67
CA GLY A 297 -23.02 21.72 14.31
C GLY A 297 -24.40 21.37 14.88
N ALA A 298 -24.91 20.15 14.65
CA ALA A 298 -26.21 19.70 15.15
C ALA A 298 -26.02 18.52 16.12
N GLY A 299 -26.01 18.78 17.43
CA GLY A 299 -25.83 17.76 18.45
C GLY A 299 -24.38 17.32 18.64
N SER A 300 -24.15 16.33 19.50
CA SER A 300 -22.80 15.80 19.78
C SER A 300 -22.46 14.65 18.84
N ALA A 301 -21.29 14.74 18.21
CA ALA A 301 -20.70 13.69 17.36
C ALA A 301 -20.40 12.38 18.11
N PHE A 302 -20.37 12.45 19.45
CA PHE A 302 -20.13 11.32 20.34
C PHE A 302 -21.07 11.33 21.53
N ARG A 303 -21.39 10.14 22.03
CA ARG A 303 -22.17 9.92 23.25
C ARG A 303 -21.47 8.96 24.19
N LEU A 304 -21.81 9.05 25.46
CA LEU A 304 -21.45 8.08 26.49
C LEU A 304 -22.66 7.21 26.76
N ASN A 305 -22.51 5.91 26.54
CA ASN A 305 -23.48 4.89 26.95
C ASN A 305 -23.00 4.24 28.24
N LEU A 306 -23.85 4.32 29.26
CA LEU A 306 -23.63 3.73 30.58
C LEU A 306 -24.51 2.50 30.71
N THR A 307 -23.90 1.34 30.92
CA THR A 307 -24.65 0.09 31.13
C THR A 307 -24.33 -0.51 32.49
N ARG A 308 -25.37 -0.94 33.21
CA ARG A 308 -25.28 -1.64 34.49
C ARG A 308 -26.51 -2.51 34.64
N ASP A 309 -26.31 -3.81 34.76
CA ASP A 309 -27.40 -4.79 34.83
C ASP A 309 -28.39 -4.53 33.68
N ASP A 310 -29.69 -4.36 33.96
CA ASP A 310 -30.71 -4.05 32.95
C ASP A 310 -30.90 -2.55 32.67
N ARG A 311 -30.05 -1.69 33.21
CA ARG A 311 -30.13 -0.23 33.01
C ARG A 311 -29.17 0.22 31.93
N ASN A 312 -29.69 1.01 30.99
CA ASN A 312 -28.91 1.68 29.96
C ASN A 312 -29.25 3.18 29.97
N LEU A 313 -28.22 4.02 30.10
CA LEU A 313 -28.34 5.47 30.03
C LEU A 313 -27.44 5.98 28.91
N SER A 314 -27.92 6.93 28.13
CA SER A 314 -27.11 7.56 27.08
C SER A 314 -27.10 9.06 27.25
N VAL A 315 -25.92 9.65 27.35
CA VAL A 315 -25.75 11.11 27.46
C VAL A 315 -24.80 11.62 26.37
N PRO A 316 -24.96 12.89 25.92
CA PRO A 316 -23.97 13.49 25.03
C PRO A 316 -22.59 13.50 25.71
N LEU A 317 -21.54 13.29 24.92
CA LEU A 317 -20.19 13.51 25.39
C LEU A 317 -20.05 15.01 25.72
N PRO A 318 -19.57 15.39 26.92
CA PRO A 318 -19.40 16.79 27.27
C PRO A 318 -18.44 17.47 26.28
N THR A 319 -18.78 18.68 25.85
CA THR A 319 -17.89 19.53 25.03
C THR A 319 -17.05 20.43 25.93
N GLY A 320 -16.21 21.30 25.35
CA GLY A 320 -15.20 22.06 26.11
C GLY A 320 -15.78 22.83 27.30
N ASN A 321 -15.24 22.58 28.50
CA ASN A 321 -15.66 23.16 29.79
C ASN A 321 -17.11 22.86 30.23
N GLU A 322 -17.78 21.89 29.61
CA GLU A 322 -19.10 21.43 30.02
C GLU A 322 -19.00 20.15 30.88
N SER A 323 -20.06 19.88 31.63
CA SER A 323 -20.22 18.61 32.34
C SER A 323 -21.62 18.06 32.17
N VAL A 324 -21.72 16.73 32.10
CA VAL A 324 -22.99 16.02 31.94
C VAL A 324 -23.07 14.93 33.00
N SER A 325 -24.23 14.78 33.63
CA SER A 325 -24.42 13.81 34.70
C SER A 325 -25.38 12.71 34.29
N ALA A 326 -25.05 11.46 34.60
CA ALA A 326 -25.91 10.30 34.40
C ALA A 326 -25.64 9.23 35.46
N GLY A 327 -26.71 8.64 36.01
CA GLY A 327 -26.60 7.49 36.91
C GLY A 327 -25.71 7.75 38.15
N GLY A 328 -25.70 8.98 38.68
CA GLY A 328 -24.87 9.36 39.82
C GLY A 328 -23.38 9.61 39.48
N VAL A 329 -23.02 9.62 38.20
CA VAL A 329 -21.68 9.93 37.70
C VAL A 329 -21.72 11.25 36.94
N ARG A 330 -20.79 12.16 37.24
CA ARG A 330 -20.62 13.41 36.51
C ARG A 330 -19.42 13.29 35.57
N PHE A 331 -19.66 13.42 34.27
CA PHE A 331 -18.63 13.43 33.24
C PHE A 331 -18.22 14.86 32.94
N VAL A 332 -16.93 15.12 33.00
CA VAL A 332 -16.33 16.45 32.77
C VAL A 332 -15.32 16.33 31.65
N ARG A 333 -15.30 17.31 30.76
CA ARG A 333 -14.22 17.45 29.78
C ARG A 333 -13.12 18.34 30.34
N GLU A 334 -11.94 17.77 30.54
CA GLU A 334 -10.73 18.49 30.94
C GLU A 334 -9.73 18.43 29.79
N ASP A 335 -9.58 19.55 29.10
CA ASP A 335 -8.90 19.65 27.81
C ASP A 335 -9.43 18.60 26.82
N ARG A 336 -8.69 17.51 26.65
CA ARG A 336 -8.97 16.39 25.74
C ARG A 336 -9.35 15.12 26.48
N ALA A 337 -9.27 15.09 27.80
CA ALA A 337 -9.65 13.94 28.60
C ALA A 337 -11.12 14.06 29.04
N VAL A 338 -11.80 12.92 29.09
CA VAL A 338 -13.12 12.82 29.71
C VAL A 338 -12.93 12.12 31.04
N ILE A 339 -13.25 12.85 32.11
CA ILE A 339 -13.10 12.40 33.49
C ILE A 339 -14.48 12.12 34.05
N ALA A 340 -14.68 10.92 34.54
CA ALA A 340 -15.84 10.53 35.31
C ALA A 340 -15.58 10.80 36.80
N VAL A 341 -16.46 11.57 37.42
CA VAL A 341 -16.36 12.01 38.81
C VAL A 341 -17.54 11.44 39.59
N VAL A 342 -17.24 10.78 40.71
CA VAL A 342 -18.21 10.16 41.61
C VAL A 342 -17.98 10.68 43.02
N GLY A 343 -19.04 11.12 43.70
CA GLY A 343 -18.97 11.70 45.04
C GLY A 343 -18.93 13.23 45.03
N GLU A 344 -18.75 13.82 46.22
CA GLU A 344 -18.83 15.27 46.46
C GLU A 344 -17.44 15.91 46.61
N ASN A 345 -17.40 17.25 46.58
CA ASN A 345 -16.16 18.02 46.66
C ASN A 345 -15.36 17.65 47.92
N GLY A 346 -14.09 17.26 47.72
CA GLY A 346 -13.17 16.84 48.79
C GLY A 346 -13.02 15.33 48.98
N THR A 347 -13.98 14.51 48.50
CA THR A 347 -13.94 13.03 48.56
C THR A 347 -14.19 12.36 47.21
N ALA A 348 -14.26 13.15 46.14
CA ALA A 348 -14.62 12.66 44.82
C ALA A 348 -13.55 11.75 44.20
N THR A 349 -13.98 10.56 43.76
CA THR A 349 -13.17 9.67 42.93
C THR A 349 -13.20 10.14 41.48
N ARG A 350 -12.03 10.30 40.88
CA ARG A 350 -11.86 10.80 39.52
C ARG A 350 -11.20 9.73 38.66
N VAL A 351 -11.89 9.29 37.63
CA VAL A 351 -11.42 8.24 36.71
C VAL A 351 -11.46 8.75 35.29
N ARG A 352 -10.34 8.70 34.59
CA ARG A 352 -10.32 8.98 33.16
C ARG A 352 -10.99 7.83 32.42
N VAL A 353 -12.01 8.14 31.64
CA VAL A 353 -12.77 7.14 30.85
C VAL A 353 -12.49 7.25 29.35
N ALA A 354 -12.08 8.42 28.88
CA ALA A 354 -11.74 8.62 27.47
C ALA A 354 -10.67 9.69 27.29
N ALA A 355 -10.09 9.76 26.10
CA ALA A 355 -9.44 10.97 25.62
C ALA A 355 -9.55 11.13 24.11
N GLU A 356 -9.66 12.36 23.66
CA GLU A 356 -9.66 12.70 22.24
C GLU A 356 -8.34 12.27 21.57
N GLU A 357 -8.48 11.62 20.41
CA GLU A 357 -7.37 11.18 19.57
C GLU A 357 -6.41 12.36 19.28
N ARG A 358 -5.13 12.05 19.14
CA ARG A 358 -4.12 13.03 18.75
C ARG A 358 -3.78 12.84 17.29
N TYR A 359 -4.03 13.88 16.50
CA TYR A 359 -3.64 13.90 15.11
C TYR A 359 -2.42 14.77 14.89
N ARG A 360 -1.56 14.36 13.96
CA ARG A 360 -0.50 15.23 13.46
C ARG A 360 -0.90 15.80 12.13
N ARG A 361 -1.18 17.11 12.12
CA ARG A 361 -1.32 17.86 10.88
C ARG A 361 0.01 17.76 10.12
N ALA A 362 -0.06 17.35 8.86
CA ALA A 362 1.05 17.56 7.95
C ALA A 362 1.16 19.08 7.76
N ASN A 363 2.29 19.67 8.14
CA ASN A 363 2.62 21.05 7.78
C ASN A 363 2.92 21.14 6.29
#